data_AF-A0A662XYF5-F1
#
_entry.id   AF-A0A662XYF5-F1
#
_cell.length_a   1.000
_cell.length_b   1.000
_cell.length_c   1.000
_cell.angle_alpha   90.00
_cell.angle_beta   90.00
_cell.angle_gamma   90.00
#
_symmetry.space_group_name_H-M   'P 1'
#
loop_
_entity.id
_entity.type
_entity.pdbx_description
1 polymer ?
#
loop_
_entity_poly.entity_id
_entity_poly.type
_entity_poly.pdbx_seq_one_letter_code
_entity_poly.pdbx_strand_id
1 'polypeptide(L)'
;VSSMKGRQLLDDLNIHVGFVRTVLSAVGNATPVDAFDWESVGDGNGREIALLEGQQRAQYREYIERNIGAVLAEMALCVLDVENIPDLLTVEVPGLDIELAGHTDLLILSDIAKKYPSELPLFPGVKMLIEVKKELATRSSYQALSELIALDLRTNDQVMALLTNLTDNWHFCWVSEKTNNNIGSKINIRKTIINNPSDAFQVIRTLLEQPPTADEVSLPYIQGPVKRRKLAEMLPSISDGGESGGIRESIERYYDIASVLSPDVEMARAVGRQIARSIPAYSMYS
;
A
#
# COMPACT_ATOMS: atom_id res chain seq x y z
N VAL A 1 5.33 11.25 6.10
CA VAL A 1 5.97 11.64 4.80
C VAL A 1 5.46 13.01 4.35
N SER A 2 6.33 13.93 3.87
CA SER A 2 5.85 15.22 3.32
C SER A 2 5.29 15.04 1.90
N SER A 3 4.40 15.94 1.44
CA SER A 3 3.78 15.81 0.11
C SER A 3 4.81 15.76 -1.04
N MET A 4 5.97 16.41 -0.89
CA MET A 4 7.04 16.37 -1.89
C MET A 4 7.78 15.03 -1.87
N LYS A 5 8.12 14.52 -0.68
CA LYS A 5 8.79 13.22 -0.54
C LYS A 5 7.91 12.07 -1.05
N GLY A 6 6.61 12.12 -0.76
CA GLY A 6 5.66 11.11 -1.23
C GLY A 6 5.50 11.10 -2.76
N ARG A 7 5.48 12.28 -3.39
CA ARG A 7 5.47 12.37 -4.86
C ARG A 7 6.77 11.84 -5.46
N GLN A 8 7.91 12.22 -4.90
CA GLN A 8 9.22 11.76 -5.35
C GLN A 8 9.30 10.23 -5.30
N LEU A 9 8.83 9.60 -4.21
CA LEU A 9 8.77 8.15 -4.10
C LEU A 9 7.98 7.51 -5.25
N LEU A 10 6.80 8.02 -5.57
CA LEU A 10 6.00 7.48 -6.68
C LEU A 10 6.70 7.66 -8.03
N ASP A 11 7.37 8.79 -8.23
CA ASP A 11 8.14 9.06 -9.44
C ASP A 11 9.36 8.12 -9.56
N ASP A 12 10.09 7.88 -8.46
CA ASP A 12 11.25 6.98 -8.39
C ASP A 12 10.86 5.52 -8.68
N LEU A 13 9.67 5.11 -8.22
CA LEU A 13 9.10 3.78 -8.50
C LEU A 13 8.37 3.70 -9.85
N ASN A 14 8.30 4.81 -10.59
CA ASN A 14 7.55 4.95 -11.83
C ASN A 14 6.07 4.46 -11.70
N ILE A 15 5.46 4.84 -10.58
CA ILE A 15 4.08 4.55 -10.23
C ILE A 15 3.18 5.72 -10.64
N HIS A 16 2.10 5.39 -11.35
CA HIS A 16 0.99 6.29 -11.62
C HIS A 16 -0.19 5.97 -10.70
N VAL A 17 -0.78 7.00 -10.09
CA VAL A 17 -2.01 6.85 -9.30
C VAL A 17 -3.22 7.25 -10.15
N GLY A 18 -4.05 6.28 -10.49
CA GLY A 18 -5.25 6.47 -11.31
C GLY A 18 -6.55 6.40 -10.50
N PHE A 19 -7.49 7.30 -10.76
CA PHE A 19 -8.80 7.28 -10.12
C PHE A 19 -9.78 6.32 -10.81
N VAL A 20 -10.52 5.54 -10.02
CA VAL A 20 -11.60 4.65 -10.47
C VAL A 20 -12.92 5.20 -9.95
N ARG A 21 -13.90 5.34 -10.85
CA ARG A 21 -15.20 5.90 -10.50
C ARG A 21 -15.96 4.99 -9.55
N THR A 22 -16.77 5.60 -8.71
CA THR A 22 -17.82 4.88 -7.99
C THR A 22 -19.04 4.68 -8.88
N VAL A 23 -19.74 3.57 -8.69
CA VAL A 23 -20.97 3.20 -9.40
C VAL A 23 -22.05 2.80 -8.40
N LEU A 24 -23.29 2.69 -8.85
CA LEU A 24 -24.33 2.06 -8.04
C LEU A 24 -24.06 0.56 -7.96
N SER A 25 -24.18 -0.01 -6.75
CA SER A 25 -24.10 -1.45 -6.57
C SER A 25 -25.31 -2.15 -7.19
N ALA A 26 -25.06 -3.25 -7.90
CA ALA A 26 -26.11 -4.17 -8.37
C ALA A 26 -26.56 -5.13 -7.26
N VAL A 27 -25.71 -5.32 -6.24
CA VAL A 27 -26.05 -6.02 -5.00
C VAL A 27 -26.90 -5.05 -4.17
N GLY A 28 -28.01 -5.53 -3.60
CA GLY A 28 -29.01 -4.71 -2.89
C GLY A 28 -28.44 -3.76 -1.82
N ASN A 29 -29.29 -2.91 -1.27
CA ASN A 29 -28.87 -1.84 -0.36
C ASN A 29 -27.95 -2.36 0.76
N ALA A 30 -26.82 -1.70 0.97
CA ALA A 30 -25.92 -2.00 2.07
C ALA A 30 -26.65 -1.93 3.42
N THR A 31 -26.22 -2.76 4.37
CA THR A 31 -26.64 -2.66 5.76
C THR A 31 -26.33 -1.25 6.27
N PRO A 32 -27.31 -0.50 6.82
CA PRO A 32 -27.08 0.84 7.31
C PRO A 32 -26.00 0.87 8.39
N VAL A 33 -25.04 1.77 8.23
CA VAL A 33 -24.00 2.05 9.21
C VAL A 33 -23.92 3.56 9.42
N ASP A 34 -24.03 3.97 10.68
CA ASP A 34 -23.86 5.37 11.08
C ASP A 34 -22.41 5.81 10.95
N ALA A 35 -22.19 7.09 10.66
CA ALA A 35 -20.87 7.70 10.67
C ALA A 35 -20.23 7.58 12.06
N PHE A 36 -18.90 7.44 12.10
CA PHE A 36 -18.17 7.45 13.37
C PHE A 36 -18.31 8.81 14.06
N ASP A 37 -18.66 8.79 15.33
CA ASP A 37 -18.82 10.01 16.12
C ASP A 37 -17.48 10.37 16.79
N TRP A 38 -16.83 11.42 16.29
CA TRP A 38 -15.55 11.89 16.81
C TRP A 38 -15.75 12.69 18.08
N GLU A 39 -15.32 12.15 19.22
CA GLU A 39 -15.54 12.75 20.55
C GLU A 39 -14.80 14.09 20.74
N SER A 40 -15.43 14.96 21.53
CA SER A 40 -14.90 16.21 22.08
C SER A 40 -15.14 16.26 23.59
N VAL A 41 -14.25 16.95 24.32
CA VAL A 41 -14.37 17.15 25.77
C VAL A 41 -14.55 18.62 26.09
N GLY A 42 -15.42 18.94 27.05
CA GLY A 42 -15.61 20.31 27.51
C GLY A 42 -14.41 20.79 28.34
N ASP A 43 -13.89 21.98 28.06
CA ASP A 43 -12.78 22.61 28.79
C ASP A 43 -13.17 23.20 30.16
N GLY A 44 -14.39 22.94 30.63
CA GLY A 44 -14.96 23.54 31.84
C GLY A 44 -15.44 24.99 31.68
N ASN A 45 -15.08 25.67 30.60
CA ASN A 45 -15.54 27.03 30.25
C ASN A 45 -16.59 27.02 29.12
N GLY A 46 -17.14 25.84 28.79
CA GLY A 46 -18.14 25.66 27.75
C GLY A 46 -17.58 25.61 26.32
N ARG A 47 -16.25 25.50 26.13
CA ARG A 47 -15.67 25.20 24.82
C ARG A 47 -15.40 23.71 24.69
N GLU A 48 -15.71 23.16 23.54
CA GLU A 48 -15.36 21.79 23.19
C GLU A 48 -13.93 21.72 22.64
N ILE A 49 -13.14 20.83 23.22
CA ILE A 49 -11.81 20.45 22.75
C ILE A 49 -11.96 19.10 22.06
N ALA A 50 -11.76 19.07 20.75
CA ALA A 50 -11.67 17.83 19.99
C ALA A 50 -10.58 16.91 20.57
N LEU A 51 -10.94 15.66 20.88
CA LEU A 51 -9.94 14.66 21.23
C LEU A 51 -9.05 14.35 20.02
N LEU A 52 -7.78 14.06 20.28
CA LEU A 52 -6.81 13.64 19.28
C LEU A 52 -7.15 12.22 18.79
N GLU A 53 -6.77 11.94 17.55
CA GLU A 53 -6.95 10.62 16.92
C GLU A 53 -6.38 9.47 17.75
N GLY A 54 -5.16 9.64 18.27
CA GLY A 54 -4.50 8.67 19.14
C GLY A 54 -5.26 8.36 20.45
N GLN A 55 -6.13 9.27 20.90
CA GLN A 55 -6.94 9.07 22.11
C GLN A 55 -8.22 8.28 21.84
N GLN A 56 -8.63 8.17 20.57
CA GLN A 56 -9.90 7.55 20.15
C GLN A 56 -9.68 6.21 19.43
N ARG A 57 -8.47 5.64 19.52
CA ARG A 57 -8.09 4.45 18.75
C ARG A 57 -8.86 3.20 19.10
N ALA A 58 -9.08 2.98 20.39
CA ALA A 58 -9.88 1.86 20.85
C ALA A 58 -11.31 1.96 20.30
N GLN A 59 -11.90 3.16 20.32
CA GLN A 59 -13.25 3.44 19.85
C GLN A 59 -13.39 3.22 18.35
N TYR A 60 -12.48 3.75 17.54
CA TYR A 60 -12.59 3.54 16.11
C TYR A 60 -12.28 2.08 15.71
N ARG A 61 -11.39 1.39 16.44
CA ARG A 61 -11.14 -0.03 16.20
C ARG A 61 -12.39 -0.84 16.49
N GLU A 62 -13.05 -0.59 17.62
CA GLU A 62 -14.32 -1.22 17.98
C GLU A 62 -15.41 -0.90 16.95
N TYR A 63 -15.46 0.33 16.46
CA TYR A 63 -16.37 0.72 15.37
C TYR A 63 -16.13 -0.11 14.10
N ILE A 64 -14.88 -0.32 13.68
CA ILE A 64 -14.56 -1.21 12.56
C ILE A 64 -15.01 -2.64 12.90
N GLU A 65 -14.53 -3.22 14.00
CA GLU A 65 -14.82 -4.61 14.40
C GLU A 65 -16.32 -4.89 14.50
N ARG A 66 -17.12 -3.95 15.02
CA ARG A 66 -18.59 -4.09 15.13
C ARG A 66 -19.27 -4.20 13.77
N ASN A 67 -18.80 -3.46 12.77
CA ASN A 67 -19.45 -3.37 11.45
C ASN A 67 -19.02 -4.47 10.47
N ILE A 68 -17.95 -5.20 10.77
CA ILE A 68 -17.46 -6.34 9.97
C ILE A 68 -17.27 -7.63 10.80
N GLY A 69 -17.74 -7.68 12.04
CA GLY A 69 -17.46 -8.78 12.97
C GLY A 69 -17.91 -10.15 12.48
N ALA A 70 -19.04 -10.22 11.78
CA ALA A 70 -19.54 -11.47 11.21
C ALA A 70 -18.56 -12.07 10.18
N VAL A 71 -18.10 -11.26 9.22
CA VAL A 71 -17.13 -11.70 8.19
C VAL A 71 -15.76 -11.99 8.80
N LEU A 72 -15.34 -11.25 9.84
CA LEU A 72 -14.10 -11.54 10.55
C LEU A 72 -14.14 -12.93 11.19
N ALA A 73 -15.24 -13.28 11.86
CA ALA A 73 -15.42 -14.59 12.49
C ALA A 73 -15.49 -15.72 11.46
N GLU A 74 -16.24 -15.53 10.38
CA GLU A 74 -16.38 -16.54 9.32
C GLU A 74 -15.06 -16.81 8.59
N MET A 75 -14.28 -15.76 8.31
CA MET A 75 -13.03 -15.85 7.55
C MET A 75 -11.79 -16.08 8.43
N ALA A 76 -11.95 -16.29 9.75
CA ALA A 76 -10.85 -16.40 10.73
C ALA A 76 -9.86 -15.22 10.64
N LEU A 77 -10.40 -14.01 10.56
CA LEU A 77 -9.68 -12.75 10.50
C LEU A 77 -9.85 -11.94 11.79
N CYS A 78 -9.01 -10.94 11.98
CA CYS A 78 -9.13 -9.98 13.05
C CYS A 78 -8.65 -8.59 12.65
N VAL A 79 -9.07 -7.58 13.41
CA VAL A 79 -8.50 -6.22 13.36
C VAL A 79 -7.47 -6.10 14.48
N LEU A 80 -6.26 -5.68 14.14
CA LEU A 80 -5.20 -5.39 15.10
C LEU A 80 -4.80 -3.92 15.04
N ASP A 81 -4.64 -3.34 16.22
CA ASP A 81 -3.94 -2.08 16.43
C ASP A 81 -2.43 -2.33 16.33
N VAL A 82 -1.76 -1.60 15.42
CA VAL A 82 -0.33 -1.81 15.17
C VAL A 82 0.54 -0.54 15.12
N GLU A 83 -0.03 0.66 15.35
CA GLU A 83 0.73 1.94 15.27
C GLU A 83 1.95 1.95 16.20
N ASN A 84 1.84 1.33 17.37
CA ASN A 84 2.90 1.31 18.38
C ASN A 84 3.93 0.19 18.17
N ILE A 85 3.87 -0.55 17.07
CA ILE A 85 4.82 -1.60 16.74
C ILE A 85 5.90 -0.98 15.86
N PRO A 86 7.11 -0.76 16.40
CA PRO A 86 8.18 -0.11 15.66
C PRO A 86 8.57 -0.95 14.45
N ASP A 87 8.85 -0.26 13.34
CA ASP A 87 9.42 -0.84 12.12
C ASP A 87 8.61 -1.97 11.46
N LEU A 88 7.32 -2.11 11.80
CA LEU A 88 6.50 -3.20 11.29
C LEU A 88 6.45 -3.18 9.74
N LEU A 89 6.26 -2.01 9.15
CA LEU A 89 6.23 -1.80 7.71
C LEU A 89 7.60 -1.37 7.15
N THR A 90 8.69 -1.47 7.91
CA THR A 90 10.00 -1.11 7.37
C THR A 90 10.44 -2.13 6.31
N VAL A 91 10.79 -1.65 5.11
CA VAL A 91 11.16 -2.50 3.97
C VAL A 91 12.12 -1.80 3.00
N GLU A 92 13.10 -2.54 2.51
CA GLU A 92 13.94 -2.12 1.37
C GLU A 92 13.20 -2.39 0.06
N VAL A 93 13.21 -1.42 -0.85
CA VAL A 93 12.60 -1.60 -2.17
C VAL A 93 13.55 -2.40 -3.06
N PRO A 94 13.12 -3.57 -3.58
CA PRO A 94 13.98 -4.38 -4.44
C PRO A 94 14.49 -3.61 -5.65
N GLY A 95 15.81 -3.67 -5.88
CA GLY A 95 16.46 -3.04 -7.03
C GLY A 95 16.71 -1.53 -6.91
N LEU A 96 16.37 -0.91 -5.77
CA LEU A 96 16.52 0.53 -5.55
C LEU A 96 17.15 0.79 -4.17
N ASP A 97 17.93 1.85 -4.07
CA ASP A 97 18.50 2.34 -2.80
C ASP A 97 17.46 3.19 -2.04
N ILE A 98 16.33 2.55 -1.71
CA ILE A 98 15.20 3.18 -1.03
C ILE A 98 14.76 2.26 0.11
N GLU A 99 14.81 2.78 1.33
CA GLU A 99 14.16 2.19 2.48
C GLU A 99 12.86 2.95 2.78
N LEU A 100 11.76 2.21 2.89
CA LEU A 100 10.50 2.72 3.37
C LEU A 100 10.38 2.35 4.85
N ALA A 101 10.46 3.35 5.73
CA ALA A 101 10.10 3.19 7.13
C ALA A 101 8.66 3.68 7.34
N GLY A 102 7.84 2.87 8.01
CA GLY A 102 6.43 3.18 8.19
C GLY A 102 5.75 2.38 9.29
N HIS A 103 4.58 2.89 9.67
CA HIS A 103 3.59 2.24 10.53
C HIS A 103 2.22 2.38 9.87
N THR A 104 1.19 1.81 10.47
CA THR A 104 -0.21 2.06 10.10
C THR A 104 -1.05 1.95 11.37
N ASP A 105 -2.26 2.49 11.38
CA ASP A 105 -3.10 2.43 12.56
C ASP A 105 -3.61 1.02 12.84
N LEU A 106 -4.21 0.38 11.82
CA LEU A 106 -4.80 -0.94 11.93
C LEU A 106 -4.43 -1.87 10.77
N LEU A 107 -4.42 -3.18 11.05
CA LEU A 107 -4.38 -4.23 10.03
C LEU A 107 -5.60 -5.15 10.15
N ILE A 108 -6.09 -5.63 9.01
CA ILE A 108 -6.97 -6.79 8.92
C ILE A 108 -6.17 -7.97 8.37
N LEU A 109 -6.05 -9.03 9.17
CA LEU A 109 -5.24 -10.21 8.90
C LEU A 109 -5.77 -11.44 9.65
N SER A 110 -5.15 -12.60 9.45
CA SER A 110 -5.54 -13.84 10.13
C SER A 110 -5.53 -13.69 11.65
N ASP A 111 -6.53 -14.27 12.31
CA ASP A 111 -6.64 -14.32 13.77
C ASP A 111 -5.49 -15.09 14.45
N ILE A 112 -4.70 -15.86 13.69
CA ILE A 112 -3.44 -16.46 14.11
C ILE A 112 -2.49 -15.40 14.69
N ALA A 113 -2.51 -14.17 14.17
CA ALA A 113 -1.71 -13.07 14.71
C ALA A 113 -2.08 -12.70 16.16
N LYS A 114 -3.33 -12.90 16.58
CA LYS A 114 -3.74 -12.74 17.99
C LYS A 114 -3.18 -13.87 18.87
N LYS A 115 -3.13 -15.09 18.31
CA LYS A 115 -2.64 -16.27 19.03
C LYS A 115 -1.12 -16.29 19.18
N TYR A 116 -0.40 -15.83 18.15
CA TYR A 116 1.05 -15.77 18.12
C TYR A 116 1.54 -14.37 17.72
N PRO A 117 1.53 -13.40 18.66
CA PRO A 117 1.95 -12.03 18.37
C PRO A 117 3.39 -11.91 17.83
N SER A 118 4.27 -12.86 18.16
CA SER A 118 5.64 -12.93 17.63
C SER A 118 5.70 -13.13 16.12
N GLU A 119 4.67 -13.72 15.51
CA GLU A 119 4.60 -13.99 14.08
C GLU A 119 3.97 -12.84 13.28
N LEU A 120 3.50 -11.78 13.95
CA LEU A 120 2.91 -10.62 13.30
C LEU A 120 3.80 -10.00 12.20
N PRO A 121 5.13 -9.91 12.34
CA PRO A 121 6.00 -9.40 11.27
C PRO A 121 6.00 -10.23 9.98
N LEU A 122 5.39 -11.42 9.96
CA LEU A 122 5.16 -12.24 8.77
C LEU A 122 3.82 -11.92 8.08
N PHE A 123 3.00 -11.05 8.65
CA PHE A 123 1.70 -10.63 8.12
C PHE A 123 0.78 -11.80 7.71
N PRO A 124 0.50 -12.77 8.60
CA PRO A 124 -0.21 -13.99 8.24
C PRO A 124 -1.60 -13.67 7.67
N GLY A 125 -1.81 -13.97 6.38
CA GLY A 125 -3.09 -13.79 5.71
C GLY A 125 -3.60 -12.35 5.71
N VAL A 126 -2.70 -11.36 5.67
CA VAL A 126 -3.07 -9.95 5.65
C VAL A 126 -3.94 -9.62 4.43
N LYS A 127 -5.01 -8.86 4.66
CA LYS A 127 -5.97 -8.46 3.63
C LYS A 127 -5.86 -6.97 3.32
N MET A 128 -5.74 -6.14 4.36
CA MET A 128 -5.66 -4.70 4.20
C MET A 128 -5.05 -4.00 5.40
N LEU A 129 -4.50 -2.81 5.14
CA LEU A 129 -4.20 -1.81 6.17
C LEU A 129 -5.27 -0.72 6.20
N ILE A 130 -5.44 -0.10 7.37
CA ILE A 130 -6.34 1.02 7.57
C ILE A 130 -5.57 2.13 8.27
N GLU A 131 -5.47 3.26 7.59
CA GLU A 131 -4.97 4.51 8.12
C GLU A 131 -6.17 5.42 8.42
N VAL A 132 -6.36 5.74 9.69
CA VAL A 132 -7.44 6.61 10.14
C VAL A 132 -6.91 8.02 10.26
N LYS A 133 -7.63 9.00 9.70
CA LYS A 133 -7.30 10.41 9.84
C LYS A 133 -8.55 11.21 10.14
N LYS A 134 -8.59 11.92 11.28
CA LYS A 134 -9.74 12.81 11.58
C LYS A 134 -9.94 13.86 10.48
N GLU A 135 -8.84 14.42 9.98
CA GLU A 135 -8.82 15.33 8.84
C GLU A 135 -7.88 14.82 7.74
N LEU A 136 -8.43 14.62 6.53
CA LEU A 136 -7.64 14.16 5.39
C LEU A 136 -6.97 15.34 4.70
N ALA A 137 -5.64 15.33 4.70
CA ALA A 137 -4.83 16.25 3.90
C ALA A 137 -4.12 15.49 2.77
N THR A 138 -3.59 16.21 1.77
CA THR A 138 -2.81 15.61 0.68
C THR A 138 -1.66 14.75 1.19
N ARG A 139 -0.99 15.17 2.27
CA ARG A 139 0.06 14.39 2.94
C ARG A 139 -0.43 13.02 3.43
N SER A 140 -1.68 12.93 3.89
CA SER A 140 -2.29 11.69 4.37
C SER A 140 -2.45 10.69 3.24
N SER A 141 -2.80 11.16 2.03
CA SER A 141 -2.88 10.30 0.85
C SER A 141 -1.52 9.71 0.47
N TYR A 142 -0.45 10.51 0.47
CA TYR A 142 0.89 10.01 0.15
C TYR A 142 1.43 9.05 1.22
N GLN A 143 1.11 9.31 2.49
CA GLN A 143 1.44 8.39 3.58
C GLN A 143 0.76 7.02 3.36
N ALA A 144 -0.55 6.99 3.19
CA ALA A 144 -1.29 5.74 2.97
C ALA A 144 -0.83 4.98 1.70
N LEU A 145 -0.42 5.69 0.65
CA LEU A 145 0.18 5.08 -0.54
C LEU A 145 1.56 4.47 -0.24
N SER A 146 2.38 5.13 0.58
CA SER A 146 3.70 4.60 0.99
C SER A 146 3.53 3.36 1.87
N GLU A 147 2.55 3.37 2.77
CA GLU A 147 2.19 2.22 3.61
C GLU A 147 1.67 1.05 2.79
N LEU A 148 0.84 1.30 1.76
CA LEU A 148 0.39 0.28 0.82
C LEU A 148 1.58 -0.38 0.11
N ILE A 149 2.50 0.43 -0.42
CA ILE A 149 3.72 -0.07 -1.09
C ILE A 149 4.53 -0.91 -0.11
N ALA A 150 4.75 -0.41 1.10
CA ALA A 150 5.54 -1.10 2.11
C ALA A 150 4.92 -2.45 2.50
N LEU A 151 3.62 -2.48 2.81
CA LEU A 151 2.91 -3.71 3.13
C LEU A 151 2.93 -4.69 1.95
N ASP A 152 2.69 -4.22 0.72
CA ASP A 152 2.71 -5.07 -0.46
C ASP A 152 4.09 -5.70 -0.70
N LEU A 153 5.18 -4.99 -0.44
CA LEU A 153 6.53 -5.56 -0.54
C LEU A 153 6.87 -6.53 0.60
N ARG A 154 6.25 -6.37 1.77
CA ARG A 154 6.50 -7.21 2.96
C ARG A 154 5.71 -8.51 2.98
N THR A 155 4.66 -8.64 2.16
CA THR A 155 3.80 -9.82 2.12
C THR A 155 3.74 -10.44 0.73
N ASN A 156 3.49 -11.74 0.67
CA ASN A 156 3.18 -12.45 -0.57
C ASN A 156 1.73 -12.23 -1.03
N ASP A 157 0.86 -11.75 -0.14
CA ASP A 157 -0.56 -11.56 -0.42
C ASP A 157 -0.83 -10.26 -1.19
N GLN A 158 -1.87 -10.24 -2.01
CA GLN A 158 -2.38 -9.01 -2.63
C GLN A 158 -3.21 -8.22 -1.61
N VAL A 159 -2.75 -7.03 -1.25
CA VAL A 159 -3.36 -6.20 -0.19
C VAL A 159 -4.07 -4.95 -0.74
N MET A 160 -4.98 -4.40 0.06
CA MET A 160 -5.54 -3.05 -0.16
C MET A 160 -5.18 -2.12 1.00
N ALA A 161 -5.21 -0.82 0.75
CA ALA A 161 -5.11 0.21 1.77
C ALA A 161 -6.40 1.02 1.84
N LEU A 162 -6.81 1.36 3.05
CA LEU A 162 -7.92 2.28 3.32
C LEU A 162 -7.38 3.49 4.08
N LEU A 163 -7.56 4.69 3.51
CA LEU A 163 -7.40 5.96 4.24
C LEU A 163 -8.77 6.55 4.52
N THR A 164 -9.11 6.83 5.78
CA THR A 164 -10.47 7.26 6.10
C THR A 164 -10.60 8.13 7.34
N ASN A 165 -11.61 9.01 7.36
CA ASN A 165 -12.08 9.69 8.58
C ASN A 165 -13.25 8.97 9.26
N LEU A 166 -13.64 7.81 8.75
CA LEU A 166 -14.74 6.97 9.25
C LEU A 166 -16.13 7.62 9.19
N THR A 167 -16.26 8.77 8.52
CA THR A 167 -17.53 9.49 8.35
C THR A 167 -17.96 9.49 6.90
N ASP A 168 -17.20 10.13 6.03
CA ASP A 168 -17.64 10.49 4.67
C ASP A 168 -16.48 10.50 3.66
N ASN A 169 -15.28 10.11 4.07
CA ASN A 169 -14.14 9.97 3.17
C ASN A 169 -13.52 8.59 3.37
N TRP A 170 -13.73 7.69 2.42
CA TRP A 170 -13.21 6.32 2.44
C TRP A 170 -12.41 6.06 1.17
N HIS A 171 -11.09 6.23 1.28
CA HIS A 171 -10.16 6.14 0.15
C HIS A 171 -9.58 4.74 0.06
N PHE A 172 -10.11 3.92 -0.84
CA PHE A 172 -9.59 2.59 -1.12
C PHE A 172 -8.50 2.68 -2.19
N CYS A 173 -7.34 2.08 -1.92
CA CYS A 173 -6.18 2.05 -2.80
C CYS A 173 -5.69 0.60 -2.99
N TRP A 174 -5.26 0.25 -4.20
CA TRP A 174 -4.67 -1.05 -4.50
C TRP A 174 -3.66 -0.99 -5.64
N VAL A 175 -2.68 -1.88 -5.61
CA VAL A 175 -1.74 -2.08 -6.71
C VAL A 175 -2.45 -2.81 -7.86
N SER A 176 -2.35 -2.25 -9.06
CA SER A 176 -3.02 -2.68 -10.28
C SER A 176 -2.00 -2.99 -11.37
N GLU A 177 -2.49 -3.50 -12.51
CA GLU A 177 -1.69 -3.84 -13.69
C GLU A 177 -0.71 -2.75 -14.14
N LYS A 178 0.46 -3.18 -14.62
CA LYS A 178 1.45 -2.35 -15.31
C LYS A 178 0.95 -2.03 -16.73
N THR A 179 0.98 -0.77 -17.11
CA THR A 179 0.65 -0.33 -18.48
C THR A 179 1.91 -0.14 -19.28
N ASN A 180 2.00 -0.79 -20.44
CA ASN A 180 3.08 -0.57 -21.40
C ASN A 180 2.61 0.39 -22.50
N ASN A 181 3.35 1.46 -22.73
CA ASN A 181 3.12 2.37 -23.85
C ASN A 181 4.44 2.74 -24.53
N ASN A 182 4.37 3.55 -25.59
CA ASN A 182 5.55 3.97 -26.37
C ASN A 182 6.60 4.76 -25.56
N ILE A 183 6.26 5.25 -24.37
CA ILE A 183 7.12 6.06 -23.49
C ILE A 183 7.71 5.19 -22.36
N GLY A 184 7.31 3.92 -22.27
CA GLY A 184 7.79 2.95 -21.29
C GLY A 184 6.65 2.25 -20.56
N SER A 185 7.02 1.45 -19.58
CA SER A 185 6.06 0.74 -18.72
C SER A 185 5.82 1.52 -17.43
N LYS A 186 4.57 1.74 -17.02
CA LYS A 186 4.22 2.37 -15.73
C LYS A 186 3.43 1.43 -14.85
N ILE A 187 3.82 1.34 -13.58
CA ILE A 187 3.05 0.60 -12.58
C ILE A 187 1.85 1.47 -12.18
N ASN A 188 0.68 0.87 -11.98
CA ASN A 188 -0.51 1.63 -11.58
C ASN A 188 -0.90 1.28 -10.15
N ILE A 189 -1.11 2.30 -9.33
CA ILE A 189 -1.96 2.20 -8.15
C ILE A 189 -3.31 2.80 -8.52
N ARG A 190 -4.39 2.10 -8.20
CA ARG A 190 -5.75 2.60 -8.39
C ARG A 190 -6.32 3.08 -7.08
N LYS A 191 -7.12 4.13 -7.15
CA LYS A 191 -7.80 4.72 -5.99
C LYS A 191 -9.26 4.97 -6.31
N THR A 192 -10.15 4.72 -5.36
CA THR A 192 -11.53 5.19 -5.38
C THR A 192 -11.91 5.83 -4.05
N ILE A 193 -12.97 6.64 -4.06
CA ILE A 193 -13.45 7.37 -2.88
C ILE A 193 -14.94 7.08 -2.71
N ILE A 194 -15.29 6.50 -1.57
CA ILE A 194 -16.67 6.25 -1.15
C ILE A 194 -17.01 7.24 -0.04
N ASN A 195 -18.21 7.85 -0.13
CA ASN A 195 -18.61 8.93 0.78
C ASN A 195 -19.67 8.51 1.81
N ASN A 196 -19.96 7.21 1.91
CA ASN A 196 -20.94 6.66 2.82
C ASN A 196 -20.37 5.44 3.58
N PRO A 197 -20.49 5.37 4.91
CA PRO A 197 -19.99 4.25 5.70
C PRO A 197 -20.61 2.90 5.31
N SER A 198 -21.93 2.87 5.06
CA SER A 198 -22.65 1.64 4.71
C SER A 198 -22.06 1.01 3.43
N ASP A 199 -21.84 1.84 2.41
CA ASP A 199 -21.25 1.42 1.14
C ASP A 199 -19.78 1.00 1.32
N ALA A 200 -19.00 1.76 2.11
CA ALA A 200 -17.60 1.46 2.38
C ALA A 200 -17.43 0.13 3.13
N PHE A 201 -18.25 -0.12 4.16
CA PHE A 201 -18.24 -1.40 4.86
C PHE A 201 -18.72 -2.55 3.99
N GLN A 202 -19.63 -2.31 3.05
CA GLN A 202 -20.02 -3.34 2.08
C GLN A 202 -18.87 -3.71 1.14
N VAL A 203 -18.03 -2.75 0.74
CA VAL A 203 -16.78 -3.03 0.02
C VAL A 203 -15.84 -3.87 0.87
N ILE A 204 -15.61 -3.50 2.13
CA ILE A 204 -14.72 -4.23 3.03
C ILE A 204 -15.23 -5.67 3.21
N ARG A 205 -16.50 -5.88 3.53
CA ARG A 205 -17.07 -7.24 3.68
C ARG A 205 -16.82 -8.10 2.44
N THR A 206 -17.18 -7.56 1.26
CA THR A 206 -17.01 -8.28 -0.01
C THR A 206 -15.54 -8.59 -0.29
N LEU A 207 -14.61 -7.69 0.05
CA LEU A 207 -13.17 -7.90 -0.09
C LEU A 207 -12.66 -9.03 0.81
N LEU A 208 -13.08 -9.06 2.07
CA LEU A 208 -12.59 -10.03 3.07
C LEU A 208 -13.04 -11.47 2.75
N GLU A 209 -14.22 -11.62 2.15
CA GLU A 209 -14.76 -12.90 1.67
C GLU A 209 -14.00 -13.45 0.45
N GLN A 210 -13.16 -12.64 -0.22
CA GLN A 210 -12.45 -13.09 -1.41
C GLN A 210 -11.34 -14.09 -1.06
N PRO A 211 -11.19 -15.15 -1.88
CA PRO A 211 -10.07 -16.07 -1.73
C PRO A 211 -8.75 -15.32 -1.99
N PRO A 212 -7.64 -15.73 -1.35
CA PRO A 212 -6.34 -15.08 -1.50
C PRO A 212 -5.83 -15.04 -2.96
N THR A 213 -6.27 -16.00 -3.78
CA THR A 213 -5.84 -16.19 -5.18
C THR A 213 -6.68 -15.44 -6.20
N ALA A 214 -7.68 -14.65 -5.78
CA ALA A 214 -8.52 -13.90 -6.72
C ALA A 214 -7.79 -12.65 -7.24
N ASP A 215 -7.18 -12.80 -8.41
CA ASP A 215 -6.52 -11.72 -9.17
C ASP A 215 -7.48 -10.62 -9.63
N GLU A 216 -8.76 -10.95 -9.72
CA GLU A 216 -9.83 -10.06 -10.16
C GLU A 216 -11.03 -10.24 -9.24
N VAL A 217 -11.44 -9.16 -8.57
CA VAL A 217 -12.54 -9.18 -7.61
C VAL A 217 -13.60 -8.16 -8.01
N SER A 218 -14.87 -8.55 -7.95
CA SER A 218 -15.99 -7.63 -8.16
C SER A 218 -16.35 -7.01 -6.81
N LEU A 219 -15.91 -5.77 -6.59
CA LEU A 219 -16.27 -5.02 -5.39
C LEU A 219 -17.48 -4.14 -5.68
N PRO A 220 -18.48 -4.12 -4.77
CA PRO A 220 -19.65 -3.28 -4.95
C PRO A 220 -19.22 -1.81 -4.97
N TYR A 221 -20.00 -0.97 -5.64
CA TYR A 221 -19.75 0.47 -5.76
C TYR A 221 -18.47 0.90 -6.48
N ILE A 222 -17.60 -0.03 -6.91
CA ILE A 222 -16.38 0.29 -7.65
C ILE A 222 -16.58 -0.06 -9.13
N GLN A 223 -16.23 0.88 -10.02
CA GLN A 223 -16.42 0.67 -11.45
C GLN A 223 -15.52 -0.45 -11.97
N GLY A 224 -16.17 -1.50 -12.50
CA GLY A 224 -15.50 -2.61 -13.16
C GLY A 224 -14.81 -3.56 -12.18
N PRO A 225 -14.17 -4.60 -12.71
CA PRO A 225 -13.42 -5.52 -11.87
C PRO A 225 -12.18 -4.86 -11.26
N VAL A 226 -11.96 -5.12 -9.98
CA VAL A 226 -10.79 -4.68 -9.23
C VAL A 226 -9.68 -5.72 -9.44
N LYS A 227 -8.76 -5.39 -10.34
CA LYS A 227 -7.58 -6.21 -10.60
C LYS A 227 -6.45 -5.84 -9.65
N ARG A 228 -6.08 -6.77 -8.78
CA ARG A 228 -4.98 -6.61 -7.83
C ARG A 228 -3.75 -7.33 -8.36
N ARG A 229 -2.57 -6.74 -8.14
CA ARG A 229 -1.27 -7.28 -8.58
C ARG A 229 -0.25 -7.08 -7.47
N LYS A 230 0.80 -7.91 -7.48
CA LYS A 230 1.95 -7.74 -6.60
C LYS A 230 2.93 -6.73 -7.19
N LEU A 231 3.32 -5.74 -6.40
CA LEU A 231 4.28 -4.72 -6.80
C LEU A 231 5.64 -5.32 -7.09
N ALA A 232 6.10 -6.26 -6.24
CA ALA A 232 7.40 -6.91 -6.37
C ALA A 232 7.62 -7.58 -7.74
N GLU A 233 6.55 -8.11 -8.36
CA GLU A 233 6.60 -8.74 -9.69
C GLU A 233 6.70 -7.73 -10.84
N MET A 234 6.36 -6.47 -10.58
CA MET A 234 6.32 -5.42 -11.61
C MET A 234 7.47 -4.42 -11.51
N LEU A 235 8.14 -4.38 -10.35
CA LEU A 235 9.37 -3.62 -10.14
C LEU A 235 10.48 -4.13 -11.06
N PRO A 236 11.43 -3.26 -11.47
CA PRO A 236 12.57 -3.69 -12.26
C PRO A 236 13.34 -4.78 -11.51
N SER A 237 13.45 -5.97 -12.10
CA SER A 237 14.27 -7.02 -11.50
C SER A 237 15.75 -6.67 -11.71
N ILE A 238 16.59 -6.87 -10.69
CA ILE A 238 18.06 -6.74 -10.82
C ILE A 238 18.59 -7.74 -11.87
N SER A 239 17.81 -8.78 -12.19
CA SER A 239 18.12 -9.85 -13.13
C SER A 239 17.71 -9.61 -14.58
N ASP A 240 16.77 -8.70 -14.89
CA ASP A 240 16.40 -8.40 -16.28
C ASP A 240 17.26 -7.28 -16.85
N GLY A 241 18.55 -7.59 -16.96
CA GLY A 241 19.47 -6.97 -17.90
C GLY A 241 19.20 -7.43 -19.34
N GLY A 242 17.97 -7.26 -19.83
CA GLY A 242 17.58 -7.44 -21.22
C GLY A 242 16.24 -6.72 -21.44
N GLU A 243 16.06 -5.78 -22.35
CA GLU A 243 16.78 -5.41 -23.55
C GLU A 243 16.91 -3.86 -23.62
N SER A 244 18.06 -3.39 -24.11
CA SER A 244 18.30 -2.04 -24.63
C SER A 244 18.33 -0.81 -23.69
N GLY A 245 17.91 -0.89 -22.42
CA GLY A 245 17.98 0.27 -21.48
C GLY A 245 19.15 0.24 -20.49
N GLY A 246 19.30 -0.86 -19.75
CA GLY A 246 20.08 -0.86 -18.50
C GLY A 246 21.61 -0.72 -18.62
N ILE A 247 22.24 -1.25 -19.68
CA ILE A 247 23.72 -1.19 -19.81
C ILE A 247 24.17 0.23 -20.12
N ARG A 248 23.46 0.90 -21.03
CA ARG A 248 23.79 2.26 -21.44
C ARG A 248 23.62 3.22 -20.28
N GLU A 249 22.51 3.13 -19.56
CA GLU A 249 22.22 3.97 -18.39
C GLU A 249 23.21 3.71 -17.24
N SER A 250 23.65 2.46 -17.05
CA SER A 250 24.66 2.11 -16.03
C SER A 250 26.04 2.64 -16.38
N ILE A 251 26.40 2.68 -17.68
CA ILE A 251 27.64 3.28 -18.18
C ILE A 251 27.59 4.81 -18.04
N GLU A 252 26.49 5.44 -18.46
CA GLU A 252 26.29 6.89 -18.37
C GLU A 252 26.36 7.36 -16.91
N ARG A 253 25.67 6.67 -16.00
CA ARG A 253 25.71 6.95 -14.55
C ARG A 253 27.11 6.81 -13.96
N TYR A 254 27.89 5.80 -14.37
CA TYR A 254 29.28 5.66 -13.94
C TYR A 254 30.14 6.86 -14.37
N TYR A 255 30.01 7.31 -15.63
CA TYR A 255 30.76 8.46 -16.12
C TYR A 255 30.33 9.76 -15.45
N ASP A 256 29.03 9.95 -15.17
CA ASP A 256 28.52 11.11 -14.45
C ASP A 256 29.12 11.19 -13.04
N ILE A 257 29.14 10.08 -12.30
CA ILE A 257 29.73 10.01 -10.95
C ILE A 257 31.24 10.20 -10.99
N ALA A 258 31.92 9.51 -11.91
CA ALA A 258 33.38 9.61 -12.05
C ALA A 258 33.83 11.03 -12.44
N SER A 259 32.99 11.79 -13.15
CA SER A 259 33.28 13.18 -13.51
C SER A 259 33.30 14.15 -12.31
N VAL A 260 32.58 13.81 -11.23
CA VAL A 260 32.45 14.65 -10.03
C VAL A 260 33.34 14.16 -8.89
N LEU A 261 33.42 12.84 -8.70
CA LEU A 261 34.02 12.21 -7.51
C LEU A 261 35.31 11.44 -7.81
N SER A 262 35.80 11.51 -9.05
CA SER A 262 36.85 10.64 -9.61
C SER A 262 36.39 9.18 -9.77
N PRO A 263 37.05 8.39 -10.66
CA PRO A 263 36.64 7.02 -10.94
C PRO A 263 36.67 6.10 -9.71
N ASP A 264 35.57 5.39 -9.47
CA ASP A 264 35.48 4.36 -8.43
C ASP A 264 35.70 2.95 -9.04
N VAL A 265 36.67 2.22 -8.50
CA VAL A 265 37.09 0.90 -9.00
C VAL A 265 36.03 -0.17 -8.74
N GLU A 266 35.28 -0.09 -7.66
CA GLU A 266 34.23 -1.06 -7.34
C GLU A 266 33.02 -0.86 -8.22
N MET A 267 32.65 0.39 -8.49
CA MET A 267 31.61 0.78 -9.42
C MET A 267 31.97 0.39 -10.86
N ALA A 268 33.20 0.66 -11.29
CA ALA A 268 33.71 0.22 -12.60
C ALA A 268 33.65 -1.30 -12.75
N ARG A 269 33.97 -2.04 -11.68
CA ARG A 269 33.89 -3.51 -11.66
C ARG A 269 32.44 -3.99 -11.69
N ALA A 270 31.51 -3.31 -11.03
CA ALA A 270 30.08 -3.63 -11.08
C ALA A 270 29.51 -3.45 -12.50
N VAL A 271 29.79 -2.31 -13.14
CA VAL A 271 29.41 -2.06 -14.54
C VAL A 271 30.07 -3.05 -15.49
N GLY A 272 31.36 -3.35 -15.29
CA GLY A 272 32.09 -4.36 -16.06
C GLY A 272 31.48 -5.77 -15.96
N ARG A 273 31.04 -6.18 -14.76
CA ARG A 273 30.33 -7.47 -14.56
C ARG A 273 28.98 -7.49 -15.27
N GLN A 274 28.25 -6.38 -15.26
CA GLN A 274 26.98 -6.24 -15.96
C GLN A 274 27.16 -6.35 -17.48
N ILE A 275 28.19 -5.70 -18.03
CA ILE A 275 28.55 -5.82 -19.46
C ILE A 275 28.96 -7.26 -19.79
N ALA A 276 29.82 -7.88 -18.99
CA ALA A 276 30.29 -9.25 -19.24
C ALA A 276 29.13 -10.26 -19.26
N ARG A 277 28.16 -10.13 -18.36
CA ARG A 277 26.96 -10.99 -18.30
C ARG A 277 26.03 -10.82 -19.50
N SER A 278 26.06 -9.65 -20.15
CA SER A 278 25.28 -9.39 -21.36
C SER A 278 25.89 -9.98 -22.64
N ILE A 279 27.13 -10.48 -22.59
CA ILE A 279 27.79 -11.13 -23.72
C ILE A 279 27.45 -12.63 -23.70
N PRO A 280 26.76 -13.18 -24.73
CA PRO A 280 26.26 -14.57 -24.73
C PRO A 280 27.34 -15.64 -24.50
N ALA A 281 28.59 -15.37 -24.87
CA ALA A 281 29.72 -16.29 -24.67
C ALA A 281 30.15 -16.45 -23.20
N TYR A 282 29.73 -15.54 -22.31
CA TYR A 282 30.16 -15.50 -20.90
C TYR A 282 29.01 -15.70 -19.90
N SER A 283 27.77 -15.89 -20.36
CA SER A 283 26.61 -16.06 -19.46
C SER A 283 26.63 -17.38 -18.66
N MET A 284 27.44 -18.36 -19.08
CA MET A 284 27.54 -19.68 -18.43
C MET A 284 28.67 -19.81 -17.39
N TYR A 285 29.45 -18.75 -17.12
CA TYR A 285 30.63 -18.82 -16.25
C TYR A 285 30.61 -17.87 -15.05
N SER A 286 29.44 -17.40 -14.60
CA SER A 286 29.33 -16.49 -13.46
C SER A 286 28.15 -16.79 -12.55
#